data_AF-A0AAE6K893-F1
#
_entry.id   AF-A0AAE6K893-F1
#
_cell.length_a   1.000
_cell.length_b   1.000
_cell.length_c   1.000
_cell.angle_alpha   90.00
_cell.angle_beta   90.00
_cell.angle_gamma   90.00
#
_symmetry.space_group_name_H-M   'P 1'
#
loop_
_entity.id
_entity.type
_entity.pdbx_description
1 polymer ?
#
loop_
_entity_poly.entity_id
_entity_poly.type
_entity_poly.pdbx_seq_one_letter_code
_entity_poly.pdbx_strand_id
1 'polypeptide(L)'
;MAIQYKNLKVASEIKIRMDFQKKNQTYSEYLDNVLSYFEMTGVDPKYGQLPPVVTITKAMNEAFQASYKRTEDVIKILRNIETNKIDPMLHALDGVAKGGGTRQEIAEKEEEDGPSEMEIYRLVQINEQQETLIRQKTEEINRLKEAIANLEKVNSTIVPELIDLVEELLSDKILEKDSNQNYILTKEHRTQLFEKIRRKAYV
;
A
#
# COMPACT_ATOMS: atom_id res chain seq x y z
N MET A 1 14.53 -15.10 25.91
CA MET A 1 15.77 -15.65 26.49
C MET A 1 16.89 -14.69 26.14
N ALA A 2 17.58 -14.10 27.12
CA ALA A 2 18.72 -13.22 26.85
C ALA A 2 19.94 -14.07 26.49
N ILE A 3 20.37 -14.02 25.24
CA ILE A 3 21.60 -14.68 24.79
C ILE A 3 22.78 -13.90 25.38
N GLN A 4 23.57 -14.52 26.24
CA GLN A 4 24.73 -13.85 26.84
C GLN A 4 25.90 -13.82 25.85
N TYR A 5 26.15 -12.67 25.20
CA TYR A 5 27.26 -12.48 24.26
C TYR A 5 28.65 -12.29 24.92
N LYS A 6 28.83 -12.72 26.17
CA LYS A 6 30.00 -12.40 27.01
C LYS A 6 31.35 -12.88 26.43
N ASN A 7 31.35 -13.84 25.52
CA ASN A 7 32.55 -14.45 24.95
C ASN A 7 32.75 -14.18 23.45
N LEU A 8 32.02 -13.22 22.86
CA LEU A 8 32.16 -12.91 21.44
C LEU A 8 33.52 -12.23 21.19
N LYS A 9 34.39 -12.85 20.38
CA LYS A 9 35.61 -12.20 19.91
C LYS A 9 35.26 -11.27 18.76
N VAL A 10 35.42 -9.96 18.98
CA VAL A 10 35.10 -8.90 18.02
C VAL A 10 36.38 -8.19 17.64
N ALA A 11 36.56 -7.90 16.34
CA ALA A 11 37.69 -7.09 15.87
C ALA A 11 37.67 -5.69 16.53
N SER A 12 38.85 -5.14 16.81
CA SER A 12 39.00 -3.85 17.49
C SER A 12 38.24 -2.71 16.80
N GLU A 13 38.27 -2.64 15.48
CA GLU A 13 37.56 -1.64 14.69
C GLU A 13 36.04 -1.73 14.84
N ILE A 14 35.51 -2.96 14.88
CA ILE A 14 34.08 -3.19 15.08
C ILE A 14 33.68 -2.78 16.50
N LYS A 15 34.52 -3.12 17.50
CA LYS A 15 34.29 -2.71 18.89
C LYS A 15 34.19 -1.19 19.04
N ILE A 16 35.11 -0.43 18.41
CA ILE A 16 35.09 1.03 18.43
C ILE A 16 33.78 1.58 17.85
N ARG A 17 33.31 1.04 16.71
CA ARG A 17 32.05 1.46 16.09
C ARG A 17 30.85 1.12 16.98
N MET A 18 30.83 -0.07 17.57
CA MET A 18 29.79 -0.48 18.52
C MET A 18 29.78 0.41 19.76
N ASP A 19 30.94 0.80 20.28
CA ASP A 19 31.03 1.74 21.42
C ASP A 19 30.41 3.10 21.11
N PHE A 20 30.61 3.61 19.89
CA PHE A 20 29.97 4.83 19.45
C PHE A 20 28.45 4.68 19.29
N GLN A 21 27.99 3.55 18.76
CA GLN A 21 26.57 3.35 18.41
C GLN A 21 25.69 2.94 19.60
N LYS A 22 26.21 2.11 20.51
CA LYS A 22 25.45 1.60 21.68
C LYS A 22 25.08 2.71 22.67
N LYS A 23 25.82 3.82 22.68
CA LYS A 23 25.70 4.90 23.66
C LYS A 23 25.73 4.35 25.11
N ASN A 24 24.67 4.56 25.87
CA ASN A 24 24.54 4.17 27.27
C ASN A 24 24.06 2.71 27.46
N GLN A 25 23.82 1.97 26.38
CA GLN A 25 23.37 0.57 26.45
C GLN A 25 24.53 -0.39 26.72
N THR A 26 24.21 -1.55 27.28
CA THR A 26 25.13 -2.68 27.31
C THR A 26 25.29 -3.27 25.90
N TYR A 27 26.42 -3.93 25.62
CA TYR A 27 26.62 -4.59 24.32
C TYR A 27 25.55 -5.66 24.04
N SER A 28 25.07 -6.34 25.08
CA SER A 28 24.04 -7.37 24.94
C SER A 28 22.72 -6.76 24.46
N GLU A 29 22.25 -5.71 25.13
CA GLU A 29 21.02 -4.99 24.76
C GLU A 29 21.13 -4.38 23.36
N TYR A 30 22.29 -3.79 23.03
CA TYR A 30 22.50 -3.22 21.71
C TYR A 30 22.45 -4.28 20.60
N LEU A 31 23.11 -5.43 20.79
CA LEU A 31 23.09 -6.52 19.82
C LEU A 31 21.70 -7.15 19.69
N ASP A 32 20.99 -7.35 20.80
CA ASP A 32 19.62 -7.85 20.77
C ASP A 32 18.69 -6.90 19.99
N ASN A 33 18.83 -5.58 20.18
CA ASN A 33 18.06 -4.59 19.43
C ASN A 33 18.36 -4.64 17.92
N VAL A 34 19.63 -4.79 17.54
CA VAL A 34 20.05 -4.88 16.13
C VAL A 34 19.55 -6.17 15.48
N LEU A 35 19.65 -7.30 16.18
CA LEU A 35 19.16 -8.59 15.70
C LEU A 35 17.63 -8.58 15.56
N SER A 36 16.94 -8.07 16.59
CA SER A 36 15.49 -7.91 16.60
C SER A 36 15.00 -7.02 15.44
N TYR A 37 15.75 -5.96 15.10
CA TYR A 37 15.46 -5.13 13.94
C TYR A 37 15.53 -5.93 12.62
N PHE A 38 16.55 -6.77 12.42
CA PHE A 38 16.66 -7.59 11.20
C PHE A 38 15.59 -8.69 11.15
N GLU A 39 15.27 -9.30 12.29
CA GLU A 39 14.17 -10.28 12.40
C GLU A 39 12.81 -9.65 12.08
N MET A 40 12.51 -8.48 12.63
CA MET A 40 11.24 -7.79 12.40
C MET A 40 11.08 -7.23 10.99
N THR A 41 12.18 -6.77 10.38
CA THR A 41 12.13 -6.11 9.07
C THR A 41 12.41 -7.04 7.89
N GLY A 42 12.94 -8.25 8.15
CA GLY A 42 13.37 -9.18 7.11
C GLY A 42 14.55 -8.67 6.27
N VAL A 43 15.20 -7.58 6.68
CA VAL A 43 16.34 -6.99 5.98
C VAL A 43 17.57 -7.85 6.21
N ASP A 44 18.16 -8.39 5.16
CA ASP A 44 19.42 -9.12 5.26
C ASP A 44 20.60 -8.14 5.35
N PRO A 45 21.36 -8.13 6.46
CA PRO A 45 22.49 -7.24 6.66
C PRO A 45 23.62 -7.43 5.63
N LYS A 46 23.65 -8.55 4.89
CA LYS A 46 24.64 -8.80 3.84
C LYS A 46 24.45 -7.96 2.59
N TYR A 47 23.22 -7.54 2.28
CA TYR A 47 22.89 -6.98 0.96
C TYR A 47 22.86 -5.44 0.91
N GLY A 48 23.32 -4.73 1.95
CA GLY A 48 23.43 -3.26 1.92
C GLY A 48 22.11 -2.54 1.57
N GLN A 49 20.97 -3.18 1.84
CA GLN A 49 19.66 -2.62 1.54
C GLN A 49 19.40 -1.43 2.47
N LEU A 50 18.87 -0.35 1.88
CA LEU A 50 18.49 0.84 2.64
C LEU A 50 17.43 0.45 3.69
N PRO A 51 17.58 0.86 4.96
CA PRO A 51 16.59 0.63 6.00
C PRO A 51 15.17 1.00 5.53
N PRO A 52 14.14 0.17 5.77
CA PRO A 52 12.77 0.45 5.35
C PRO A 52 12.28 1.83 5.79
N VAL A 53 12.68 2.28 6.98
CA VAL A 53 12.36 3.63 7.51
C VAL A 53 12.85 4.74 6.58
N VAL A 54 14.05 4.60 6.00
CA VAL A 54 14.61 5.61 5.09
C VAL A 54 13.83 5.63 3.78
N THR A 55 13.48 4.46 3.25
CA THR A 55 12.68 4.32 2.03
C THR A 55 11.28 4.89 2.22
N ILE A 56 10.62 4.58 3.33
CA ILE A 56 9.28 5.10 3.68
C ILE A 56 9.32 6.62 3.85
N THR A 57 10.30 7.14 4.60
CA THR A 57 10.44 8.59 4.82
C THR A 57 10.65 9.34 3.51
N LYS A 58 11.49 8.80 2.62
CA LYS A 58 11.71 9.37 1.29
C LYS A 58 10.43 9.39 0.46
N ALA A 59 9.73 8.26 0.36
CA ALA A 59 8.48 8.15 -0.39
C ALA A 59 7.39 9.08 0.15
N MET A 60 7.28 9.20 1.48
CA MET A 60 6.34 10.13 2.13
C MET A 60 6.67 11.59 1.79
N ASN A 61 7.94 11.99 1.88
CA ASN A 61 8.34 13.36 1.55
C ASN A 61 8.08 13.71 0.07
N GLU A 62 8.36 12.79 -0.84
CA GLU A 62 8.05 12.96 -2.28
C GLU A 62 6.54 13.08 -2.51
N ALA A 63 5.73 12.25 -1.84
CA ALA A 63 4.27 12.32 -1.92
C ALA A 63 3.72 13.65 -1.36
N PHE A 64 4.23 14.11 -0.22
CA PHE A 64 3.83 15.40 0.35
C PHE A 64 4.20 16.57 -0.55
N GLN A 65 5.43 16.60 -1.08
CA GLN A 65 5.87 17.62 -2.06
C GLN A 65 4.94 17.66 -3.29
N ALA A 66 4.60 16.51 -3.87
CA ALA A 66 3.68 16.43 -5.00
C ALA A 66 2.26 16.89 -4.64
N SER A 67 1.81 16.67 -3.40
CA SER A 67 0.54 17.16 -2.90
C SER A 67 0.55 18.68 -2.74
N TYR A 68 1.60 19.25 -2.13
CA TYR A 68 1.73 20.70 -1.96
C TYR A 68 1.72 21.44 -3.30
N LYS A 69 2.47 20.93 -4.28
CA LYS A 69 2.49 21.51 -5.64
C LYS A 69 1.10 21.52 -6.28
N ARG A 70 0.36 20.41 -6.19
CA ARG A 70 -1.02 20.33 -6.71
C ARG A 70 -1.95 21.34 -6.03
N THR A 71 -1.85 21.49 -4.71
CA THR A 71 -2.63 22.50 -3.98
C THR A 71 -2.29 23.92 -4.45
N GLU A 72 -1.01 24.22 -4.65
CA GLU A 72 -0.57 25.52 -5.15
C GLU A 72 -1.10 25.82 -6.55
N ASP A 73 -1.08 24.83 -7.45
CA ASP A 73 -1.61 24.94 -8.81
C ASP A 73 -3.14 25.19 -8.80
N VAL A 74 -3.88 24.49 -7.92
CA VAL A 74 -5.33 24.74 -7.73
C VAL A 74 -5.58 26.17 -7.24
N ILE A 75 -4.80 26.67 -6.28
CA ILE A 75 -4.93 28.05 -5.79
C ILE A 75 -4.69 29.06 -6.93
N LYS A 76 -3.69 28.82 -7.80
CA LYS A 76 -3.43 29.67 -8.96
C LYS A 76 -4.59 29.69 -9.94
N ILE A 77 -5.20 28.53 -10.22
CA ILE A 77 -6.38 28.41 -11.08
C ILE A 77 -7.55 29.19 -10.47
N LEU A 78 -7.83 29.00 -9.18
CA LEU A 78 -8.93 29.70 -8.49
C LEU A 78 -8.74 31.22 -8.54
N ARG A 79 -7.53 31.72 -8.26
CA ARG A 79 -7.23 33.16 -8.39
C ARG A 79 -7.39 33.67 -9.81
N ASN A 80 -6.98 32.88 -10.81
CA ASN A 80 -7.15 33.26 -12.21
C ASN A 80 -8.64 33.37 -12.58
N ILE A 81 -9.47 32.42 -12.12
CA ILE A 81 -10.92 32.46 -12.32
C ILE A 81 -11.52 33.67 -11.60
N GLU A 82 -11.11 33.94 -10.37
CA GLU A 82 -11.56 35.08 -9.57
C GLU A 82 -11.27 36.40 -10.31
N THR A 83 -10.00 36.65 -10.67
CA THR A 83 -9.59 37.90 -11.31
C THR A 83 -10.11 38.07 -12.74
N ASN A 84 -10.16 37.00 -13.54
CA ASN A 84 -10.47 37.12 -14.98
C ASN A 84 -11.92 36.87 -15.33
N LYS A 85 -12.68 36.17 -14.47
CA LYS A 85 -14.09 35.84 -14.74
C LYS A 85 -15.02 36.47 -13.71
N ILE A 86 -14.77 36.23 -12.43
CA ILE A 86 -15.71 36.65 -11.37
C ILE A 86 -15.66 38.17 -11.16
N ASP A 87 -14.49 38.77 -11.00
CA ASP A 87 -14.34 40.22 -10.77
C ASP A 87 -14.95 41.07 -11.90
N PRO A 88 -14.72 40.77 -13.20
CA PRO A 88 -15.38 41.48 -14.30
C PRO A 88 -16.91 41.32 -14.30
N MET A 89 -17.43 40.13 -13.98
CA MET A 89 -18.87 39.90 -13.87
C MET A 89 -19.48 40.72 -12.73
N LEU A 90 -18.82 40.76 -11.57
CA LEU A 90 -19.24 41.58 -10.43
C LEU A 90 -19.21 43.07 -10.77
N HIS A 91 -18.17 43.56 -11.44
CA HIS A 91 -18.09 44.94 -11.90
C HIS A 91 -19.14 45.29 -12.96
N ALA A 92 -19.47 44.37 -13.87
CA ALA A 92 -20.54 44.55 -14.86
C ALA A 92 -21.92 44.62 -14.19
N LEU A 93 -22.20 43.74 -13.22
CA LEU A 93 -23.41 43.77 -12.40
C LEU A 93 -23.54 45.08 -11.60
N ASP A 94 -22.43 45.56 -11.03
CA ASP A 94 -22.38 46.84 -10.32
C ASP A 94 -22.64 48.04 -11.25
N GLY A 95 -22.19 47.94 -12.51
CA GLY A 95 -22.48 48.91 -13.57
C GLY A 95 -23.96 48.93 -13.98
N VAL A 96 -24.59 47.75 -14.09
CA VAL A 96 -26.03 47.60 -14.38
C VAL A 96 -26.88 48.14 -13.22
N ALA A 97 -26.44 47.95 -11.97
CA ALA A 97 -27.12 48.50 -10.79
C ALA A 97 -27.00 50.03 -10.67
N LYS A 98 -25.96 50.64 -11.26
CA LYS A 98 -25.64 52.07 -11.11
C LYS A 98 -25.94 52.94 -12.34
N GLY A 99 -26.29 52.37 -13.49
CA GLY A 99 -26.55 53.13 -14.73
C GLY A 99 -27.73 52.57 -15.53
N GLY A 100 -28.81 53.34 -15.63
CA GLY A 100 -30.03 53.01 -16.39
C GLY A 100 -29.81 52.96 -17.90
N GLY A 101 -29.32 51.82 -18.40
CA GLY A 101 -29.33 51.47 -19.83
C GLY A 101 -30.68 50.89 -20.24
N THR A 102 -31.30 51.46 -21.27
CA THR A 102 -32.57 50.99 -21.84
C THR A 102 -32.50 49.52 -22.23
N ARG A 103 -33.52 48.77 -21.81
CA ARG A 103 -33.79 47.31 -21.89
C ARG A 103 -33.60 46.64 -23.27
N GLN A 104 -33.15 47.35 -24.28
CA GLN A 104 -32.99 46.89 -25.66
C GLN A 104 -31.56 46.42 -25.98
N GLU A 105 -30.51 46.94 -25.31
CA GLU A 105 -29.12 46.51 -25.56
C GLU A 105 -28.75 45.22 -24.80
N ILE A 106 -29.50 44.85 -23.76
CA ILE A 106 -29.23 43.69 -22.91
C ILE A 106 -29.77 42.39 -23.55
N ALA A 107 -30.84 42.49 -24.34
CA ALA A 107 -31.45 41.35 -25.02
C ALA A 107 -30.58 40.77 -26.14
N GLU A 108 -29.68 41.56 -26.73
CA GLU A 108 -28.80 41.11 -27.83
C GLU A 108 -27.49 40.45 -27.32
N LYS A 109 -27.15 40.57 -26.03
CA LYS A 109 -25.92 39.97 -25.46
C LYS A 109 -26.14 38.70 -24.64
N GLU A 110 -27.37 38.40 -24.23
CA GLU A 110 -27.67 37.22 -23.41
C GLU A 110 -27.87 35.92 -24.21
N GLU A 111 -27.93 35.97 -25.55
CA GLU A 111 -28.00 34.75 -26.39
C GLU A 111 -26.64 34.10 -26.69
N GLU A 112 -25.49 34.73 -26.41
CA GLU A 112 -24.16 34.22 -26.82
C GLU A 112 -23.30 33.56 -25.71
N ASP A 113 -23.66 33.63 -24.41
CA ASP A 113 -22.73 33.25 -23.32
C ASP A 113 -23.17 32.03 -22.48
N GLY A 114 -24.03 31.16 -23.03
CA GLY A 114 -24.33 29.83 -22.47
C GLY A 114 -23.43 28.74 -23.09
N PRO A 115 -23.08 27.66 -22.37
CA PRO A 115 -22.37 26.53 -22.99
C PRO A 115 -23.18 26.04 -24.18
N SER A 116 -22.53 25.91 -25.34
CA SER A 116 -23.24 25.52 -26.57
C SER A 116 -24.00 24.22 -26.35
N GLU A 117 -25.15 24.06 -26.97
CA GLU A 117 -25.96 22.83 -26.87
C GLU A 117 -25.10 21.59 -27.18
N MET A 118 -24.16 21.72 -28.13
CA MET A 118 -23.16 20.71 -28.49
C MET A 118 -22.17 20.35 -27.36
N GLU A 119 -21.85 21.29 -26.49
CA GLU A 119 -21.00 21.07 -25.32
C GLU A 119 -21.76 20.35 -24.20
N ILE A 120 -23.03 20.70 -23.99
CA ILE A 120 -23.93 19.99 -23.07
C ILE A 120 -24.12 18.54 -23.53
N TYR A 121 -24.41 18.30 -24.82
CA TYR A 121 -24.53 16.95 -25.36
C TYR A 121 -23.26 16.11 -25.19
N ARG A 122 -22.08 16.70 -25.37
CA ARG A 122 -20.80 16.01 -25.14
C ARG A 122 -20.60 15.64 -23.68
N LEU A 123 -20.92 16.52 -22.75
CA LEU A 123 -20.83 16.25 -21.32
C LEU A 123 -21.79 15.12 -20.90
N VAL A 124 -23.01 15.10 -21.44
CA VAL A 124 -23.97 14.01 -21.21
C VAL A 124 -23.40 12.67 -21.69
N GLN A 125 -22.87 12.61 -22.92
CA GLN A 125 -22.26 11.38 -23.45
C GLN A 125 -21.06 10.91 -22.61
N ILE A 126 -20.22 11.83 -22.15
CA ILE A 126 -19.07 11.50 -21.28
C ILE A 126 -19.58 10.93 -19.95
N ASN A 127 -20.61 11.52 -19.35
CA ASN A 127 -21.19 11.04 -18.11
C ASN A 127 -21.80 9.63 -18.26
N GLU A 128 -22.54 9.36 -19.34
CA GLU A 128 -23.09 8.02 -19.63
C GLU A 128 -21.97 6.96 -19.77
N GLN A 129 -20.87 7.32 -20.43
CA GLN A 129 -19.70 6.45 -20.55
C GLN A 129 -19.03 6.22 -19.19
N GLN A 130 -18.90 7.27 -18.37
CA GLN A 130 -18.33 7.16 -17.03
C GLN A 130 -19.19 6.31 -16.10
N GLU A 131 -20.51 6.44 -16.14
CA GLU A 131 -21.43 5.58 -15.37
C GLU A 131 -21.26 4.10 -15.74
N THR A 132 -21.14 3.81 -17.04
CA THR A 132 -20.91 2.45 -17.52
C THR A 132 -19.58 1.89 -17.01
N LEU A 133 -18.51 2.69 -17.05
CA LEU A 133 -17.18 2.30 -16.57
C LEU A 133 -17.18 2.07 -15.05
N ILE A 134 -17.85 2.94 -14.29
CA ILE A 134 -18.03 2.80 -12.83
C ILE A 134 -18.74 1.48 -12.52
N ARG A 135 -19.80 1.14 -13.26
CA ARG A 135 -20.51 -0.13 -13.07
C ARG A 135 -19.60 -1.34 -13.31
N GLN A 136 -18.86 -1.35 -14.43
CA GLN A 136 -17.92 -2.42 -14.74
C GLN A 136 -16.82 -2.57 -13.68
N LYS A 137 -16.24 -1.46 -13.24
CA LYS A 137 -15.21 -1.46 -12.18
C LYS A 137 -15.76 -1.93 -10.84
N THR A 138 -17.01 -1.61 -10.53
CA THR A 138 -17.68 -2.08 -9.30
C THR A 138 -17.90 -3.59 -9.34
N GLU A 139 -18.31 -4.15 -10.47
CA GLU A 139 -18.44 -5.60 -10.66
C GLU A 139 -17.09 -6.31 -10.52
N GLU A 140 -16.02 -5.75 -11.09
CA GLU A 140 -14.65 -6.28 -10.97
C GLU A 140 -14.18 -6.28 -9.51
N ILE A 141 -14.41 -5.18 -8.77
CA ILE A 141 -14.09 -5.10 -7.34
C ILE A 141 -14.83 -6.17 -6.54
N ASN A 142 -16.10 -6.42 -6.83
CA ASN A 142 -16.88 -7.43 -6.12
C ASN A 142 -16.33 -8.84 -6.36
N ARG A 143 -15.98 -9.18 -7.62
CA ARG A 143 -15.34 -10.48 -7.94
C ARG A 143 -14.00 -10.65 -7.22
N LEU A 144 -13.19 -9.60 -7.17
CA LEU A 144 -11.90 -9.64 -6.46
C LEU A 144 -12.08 -9.81 -4.95
N LYS A 145 -13.07 -9.15 -4.35
CA LYS A 145 -13.42 -9.34 -2.94
C LYS A 145 -13.84 -10.77 -2.63
N GLU A 146 -14.66 -11.38 -3.48
CA GLU A 146 -15.05 -12.78 -3.33
C GLU A 146 -13.84 -13.73 -3.44
N ALA A 147 -12.94 -13.48 -4.39
CA ALA A 147 -11.71 -14.27 -4.53
C ALA A 147 -10.81 -14.18 -3.28
N ILE A 148 -10.66 -12.97 -2.71
CA ILE A 148 -9.89 -12.75 -1.47
C ILE A 148 -10.54 -13.51 -0.30
N ALA A 149 -11.85 -13.40 -0.11
CA ALA A 149 -12.56 -14.10 0.96
C ALA A 149 -12.38 -15.64 0.86
N ASN A 150 -12.39 -16.18 -0.35
CA ASN A 150 -12.12 -17.61 -0.57
C ASN A 150 -10.69 -18.00 -0.21
N LEU A 151 -9.69 -17.18 -0.56
CA LEU A 151 -8.30 -17.41 -0.19
C LEU A 151 -8.09 -17.32 1.32
N GLU A 152 -8.71 -16.36 1.98
CA GLU A 152 -8.69 -16.23 3.44
C GLU A 152 -9.27 -17.47 4.12
N LYS A 153 -10.35 -18.05 3.59
CA LYS A 153 -10.92 -19.31 4.08
C LYS A 153 -9.94 -20.48 3.94
N VAL A 154 -9.28 -20.62 2.78
CA VAL A 154 -8.25 -21.65 2.56
C VAL A 154 -7.10 -21.48 3.56
N ASN A 155 -6.63 -20.25 3.75
CA ASN A 155 -5.48 -19.97 4.61
C ASN A 155 -5.80 -20.11 6.11
N SER A 156 -7.02 -19.80 6.54
CA SER A 156 -7.42 -19.88 7.96
C SER A 156 -7.89 -21.27 8.39
N THR A 157 -8.37 -22.10 7.46
CA THR A 157 -8.95 -23.41 7.79
C THR A 157 -8.10 -24.55 7.26
N ILE A 158 -7.86 -24.59 5.95
CA ILE A 158 -7.22 -25.74 5.29
C ILE A 158 -5.73 -25.80 5.59
N VAL A 159 -5.03 -24.65 5.60
CA VAL A 159 -3.58 -24.62 5.84
C VAL A 159 -3.22 -25.09 7.27
N PRO A 160 -3.86 -24.59 8.34
CA PRO A 160 -3.63 -25.11 9.69
C PRO A 160 -3.95 -26.60 9.82
N GLU A 161 -5.07 -27.07 9.26
CA GLU A 161 -5.44 -28.49 9.29
C GLU A 161 -4.41 -29.39 8.59
N LEU A 162 -3.81 -28.91 7.49
CA LEU A 162 -2.73 -29.62 6.81
C LEU A 162 -1.43 -29.61 7.62
N ILE A 163 -1.12 -28.51 8.30
CA ILE A 163 0.05 -28.42 9.19
C ILE A 163 -0.12 -29.40 10.35
N ASP A 164 -1.26 -29.36 11.05
CA ASP A 164 -1.55 -30.26 12.17
C ASP A 164 -1.47 -31.73 11.73
N LEU A 165 -2.01 -32.07 10.55
CA LEU A 165 -1.93 -33.41 9.98
C LEU A 165 -0.48 -33.82 9.69
N VAL A 166 0.33 -32.92 9.15
CA VAL A 166 1.74 -33.19 8.89
C VAL A 166 2.49 -33.36 10.22
N GLU A 167 2.23 -32.52 11.21
CA GLU A 167 2.84 -32.62 12.55
C GLU A 167 2.47 -33.92 13.26
N GLU A 168 1.21 -34.36 13.20
CA GLU A 168 0.75 -35.66 13.71
C GLU A 168 1.51 -36.81 13.02
N LEU A 169 1.61 -36.77 11.70
CA LEU A 169 2.27 -37.83 10.91
C LEU A 169 3.79 -37.88 11.12
N LEU A 170 4.42 -36.74 11.42
CA LEU A 170 5.83 -36.66 11.79
C LEU A 170 6.06 -37.05 13.26
N SER A 171 5.04 -36.95 14.13
CA SER A 171 5.13 -37.31 15.55
C SER A 171 4.97 -38.81 15.79
N ASP A 172 4.13 -39.49 15.00
CA ASP A 172 3.86 -40.94 15.11
C ASP A 172 5.03 -41.83 14.68
N LYS A 173 6.04 -41.27 14.01
CA LYS A 173 7.20 -42.02 13.52
C LYS A 173 8.50 -41.36 13.95
N ILE A 174 9.39 -42.15 14.53
CA ILE A 174 10.79 -41.77 14.72
C ILE A 174 11.43 -41.72 13.33
N LEU A 175 11.38 -40.54 12.70
CA LEU A 175 12.05 -40.28 11.44
C LEU A 175 13.54 -40.08 11.71
N GLU A 176 14.37 -40.80 10.97
CA GLU A 176 15.82 -40.61 11.00
C GLU A 176 16.14 -39.17 10.59
N LYS A 177 17.12 -38.56 11.26
CA LYS A 177 17.60 -37.21 10.95
C LYS A 177 18.92 -37.28 10.20
N ASP A 178 19.11 -36.38 9.24
CA ASP A 178 20.42 -36.22 8.59
C ASP A 178 21.42 -35.52 9.53
N SER A 179 22.66 -35.38 9.06
CA SER A 179 23.73 -34.66 9.77
C SER A 179 23.41 -33.18 10.06
N ASN A 180 22.39 -32.62 9.41
CA ASN A 180 21.92 -31.25 9.59
C ASN A 180 20.64 -31.17 10.45
N GLN A 181 20.26 -32.25 11.13
CA GLN A 181 19.05 -32.36 11.96
C GLN A 181 17.72 -32.29 11.19
N ASN A 182 17.73 -32.42 9.86
CA ASN A 182 16.51 -32.47 9.06
C ASN A 182 15.93 -33.89 9.05
N TYR A 183 14.61 -34.02 9.17
CA TYR A 183 13.94 -35.31 9.06
C TYR A 183 14.06 -35.89 7.64
N ILE A 184 14.55 -37.13 7.53
CA ILE A 184 14.69 -37.84 6.27
C ILE A 184 13.36 -38.53 5.94
N LEU A 185 12.60 -37.92 5.03
CA LEU A 185 11.38 -38.50 4.49
C LEU A 185 11.71 -39.56 3.44
N THR A 186 11.51 -40.83 3.76
CA THR A 186 11.64 -41.93 2.77
C THR A 186 10.52 -41.86 1.72
N LYS A 187 10.71 -42.54 0.59
CA LYS A 187 9.71 -42.62 -0.49
C LYS A 187 8.38 -43.23 0.00
N GLU A 188 8.45 -44.21 0.90
CA GLU A 188 7.30 -44.82 1.58
C GLU A 188 6.49 -43.77 2.35
N HIS A 189 7.17 -42.93 3.15
CA HIS A 189 6.55 -41.89 3.97
C HIS A 189 5.85 -40.84 3.11
N ARG A 190 6.50 -40.37 2.03
CA ARG A 190 5.89 -39.43 1.10
C ARG A 190 4.63 -40.00 0.44
N THR A 191 4.66 -41.27 0.06
CA THR A 191 3.52 -41.92 -0.62
C THR A 191 2.33 -42.08 0.33
N GLN A 192 2.56 -42.45 1.60
CA GLN A 192 1.52 -42.54 2.63
C GLN A 192 0.93 -41.17 2.97
N LEU A 193 1.77 -40.13 3.05
CA LEU A 193 1.36 -38.74 3.26
C LEU A 193 0.44 -38.26 2.12
N PHE A 194 0.85 -38.45 0.87
CA PHE A 194 0.06 -38.06 -0.30
C PHE A 194 -1.29 -38.79 -0.38
N GLU A 195 -1.34 -40.10 -0.11
CA GLU A 195 -2.59 -40.87 -0.11
C GLU A 195 -3.56 -40.40 0.98
N LYS A 196 -3.07 -40.08 2.18
CA LYS A 196 -3.91 -39.56 3.27
C LYS A 196 -4.41 -38.14 2.99
N ILE A 197 -3.54 -37.24 2.49
CA ILE A 197 -3.93 -35.89 2.06
C ILE A 197 -5.01 -35.98 0.98
N ARG A 198 -4.83 -36.87 -0.01
CA ARG A 198 -5.86 -37.12 -1.04
C ARG A 198 -7.18 -37.51 -0.42
N ARG A 199 -7.22 -38.48 0.50
CA ARG A 199 -8.48 -38.94 1.10
C ARG A 199 -9.20 -37.88 1.92
N LYS A 200 -8.48 -36.97 2.59
CA LYS A 200 -9.09 -35.86 3.35
C LYS A 200 -9.50 -34.67 2.48
N ALA A 201 -8.82 -34.41 1.36
CA ALA A 201 -9.15 -33.29 0.46
C ALA A 201 -10.40 -33.52 -0.42
N TYR A 202 -10.99 -34.72 -0.40
CA TYR A 202 -12.21 -35.07 -1.16
C TYR A 202 -13.45 -35.28 -0.26
N VAL A 203 -13.44 -34.78 0.97
CA VAL A 203 -14.63 -34.65 1.85
C VAL A 203 -14.97 -33.18 1.99
#